data_AF-T1FE43-F1
#
_entry.id   AF-T1FE43-F1
#
_cell.length_a   1.000
_cell.length_b   1.000
_cell.length_c   1.000
_cell.angle_alpha   90.00
_cell.angle_beta   90.00
_cell.angle_gamma   90.00
#
_symmetry.space_group_name_H-M   'P 1'
#
loop_
_entity.id
_entity.type
_entity.pdbx_description
1 polymer ?
#
loop_
_entity_poly.entity_id
_entity_poly.type
_entity_poly.pdbx_seq_one_letter_code
_entity_poly.pdbx_strand_id
1 'polypeptide(L)'
;MNEMCVSGADNTKLCAVVDNDKDIEIAIGQRIGRWCSTLTNNKCAVINMGANNKANVFKLGNTPLKNVEEEKDVGVIIHRNGKVAWQCIAAAKSADMTLGKINK
;
A
#
# COMPACT_ATOMS: atom_id res chain seq x y z
N MET A 1 4.29 15.66 0.62
CA MET A 1 4.24 14.81 1.82
C MET A 1 4.40 13.38 1.35
N ASN A 2 5.39 12.68 1.87
CA ASN A 2 5.63 11.28 1.61
C ASN A 2 5.07 10.47 2.79
N GLU A 3 4.35 9.39 2.51
CA GLU A 3 3.74 8.55 3.52
C GLU A 3 4.07 7.09 3.27
N MET A 4 4.21 6.31 4.34
CA MET A 4 4.35 4.87 4.31
C MET A 4 3.15 4.30 5.05
N CYS A 5 2.34 3.51 4.34
CA CYS A 5 1.23 2.78 4.91
C CYS A 5 1.48 1.29 4.86
N VAL A 6 1.06 0.58 5.89
CA VAL A 6 1.15 -0.87 6.01
C VAL A 6 -0.22 -1.43 6.26
N SER A 7 -0.57 -2.47 5.52
CA SER A 7 -1.81 -3.20 5.69
C SER A 7 -1.57 -4.64 6.11
N GLY A 8 -2.45 -5.09 7.01
CA GLY A 8 -2.49 -6.45 7.53
C GLY A 8 -3.46 -7.33 6.75
N ALA A 9 -3.50 -8.62 7.12
CA ALA A 9 -4.41 -9.58 6.49
C ALA A 9 -5.90 -9.32 6.81
N ASP A 10 -6.18 -8.55 7.86
CA ASP A 10 -7.50 -8.15 8.33
C ASP A 10 -7.97 -6.80 7.75
N ASN A 11 -7.27 -6.26 6.74
CA ASN A 11 -7.49 -4.92 6.17
C ASN A 11 -7.28 -3.76 7.16
N THR A 12 -6.75 -4.00 8.36
CA THR A 12 -6.31 -2.91 9.24
C THR A 12 -5.10 -2.22 8.63
N LYS A 13 -5.06 -0.88 8.69
CA LYS A 13 -4.02 -0.04 8.07
C LYS A 13 -3.35 0.87 9.10
N LEU A 14 -2.03 1.01 9.01
CA LEU A 14 -1.25 1.98 9.76
C LEU A 14 -0.41 2.80 8.80
N CYS A 15 -0.47 4.12 8.95
CA CYS A 15 0.28 5.06 8.12
C CYS A 15 1.19 5.96 8.98
N ALA A 16 2.34 6.33 8.41
CA ALA A 16 3.26 7.30 8.97
C ALA A 16 3.78 8.21 7.87
N VAL A 17 3.96 9.49 8.20
CA VAL A 17 4.65 10.45 7.33
C VAL A 17 6.14 10.14 7.38
N VAL A 18 6.77 10.03 6.21
CA VAL A 18 8.17 9.63 6.06
C VAL A 18 8.87 10.49 5.00
N ASP A 19 9.55 11.55 5.41
CA ASP A 19 10.23 12.43 4.46
C ASP A 19 11.71 12.06 4.26
N ASN A 20 12.31 11.32 5.22
CA ASN A 20 13.70 10.86 5.17
C ASN A 20 13.87 9.44 5.73
N ASP A 21 15.06 8.86 5.56
CA ASP A 21 15.36 7.48 5.99
C ASP A 21 15.27 7.29 7.51
N LYS A 22 15.51 8.33 8.33
CA LYS A 22 15.33 8.24 9.80
C LYS A 22 13.86 8.13 10.17
N ASP A 23 12.98 8.85 9.48
CA ASP A 23 11.53 8.76 9.73
C ASP A 23 11.03 7.35 9.46
N ILE A 24 11.54 6.72 8.39
CA ILE A 24 11.27 5.33 8.03
C ILE A 24 11.72 4.40 9.15
N GLU A 25 12.96 4.53 9.63
CA GLU A 25 13.50 3.69 10.70
C GLU A 25 12.68 3.82 11.98
N ILE A 26 12.27 5.03 12.36
CA ILE A 26 11.42 5.28 13.53
C ILE A 26 10.03 4.65 13.34
N ALA A 27 9.40 4.87 12.18
CA ALA A 27 8.07 4.35 11.88
C ALA A 27 8.05 2.81 11.94
N ILE A 28 9.08 2.16 11.39
CA ILE A 28 9.24 0.70 11.42
C ILE A 28 9.57 0.21 12.82
N GLY A 29 10.58 0.78 13.47
CA GLY A 29 11.10 0.28 14.75
C GLY A 29 10.11 0.39 15.90
N GLN A 30 9.24 1.41 15.90
CA GLN A 30 8.36 1.67 17.04
C GLN A 30 6.90 1.28 16.81
N ARG A 31 6.34 1.57 15.63
CA ARG A 31 4.90 1.43 15.37
C ARG A 31 4.59 0.25 14.46
N ILE A 32 5.08 0.30 13.23
CA ILE A 32 4.72 -0.64 12.18
C ILE A 32 5.28 -2.03 12.48
N GLY A 33 6.53 -2.14 12.92
CA GLY A 33 7.15 -3.42 13.20
C GLY A 33 6.52 -4.14 14.41
N ARG A 34 6.26 -3.40 15.49
CA ARG A 34 5.54 -3.92 16.65
C ARG A 34 4.15 -4.40 16.25
N TRP A 35 3.38 -3.57 15.54
CA TRP A 35 2.04 -3.95 15.11
C TRP A 35 2.05 -5.16 14.16
N CYS A 36 2.92 -5.17 13.16
CA CYS A 36 3.01 -6.27 12.21
C CYS A 36 3.35 -7.59 12.89
N SER A 37 4.19 -7.57 13.94
CA SER A 37 4.52 -8.76 14.74
C SER A 37 3.34 -9.33 15.55
N THR A 38 2.27 -8.56 15.76
CA THR A 38 1.05 -9.03 16.41
C THR A 38 0.08 -9.72 15.45
N LEU A 39 0.29 -9.59 14.14
CA LEU A 39 -0.57 -10.21 13.14
C LEU A 39 -0.21 -11.68 12.99
N THR A 40 -1.19 -12.57 13.19
CA THR A 40 -1.05 -14.03 13.17
C THR A 40 -0.38 -14.61 11.93
N ASN A 41 -0.39 -13.86 10.82
CA ASN A 41 0.16 -14.32 9.55
C ASN A 41 1.44 -13.58 9.12
N ASN A 42 1.91 -12.54 9.83
CA ASN A 42 3.02 -11.66 9.42
C ASN A 42 2.95 -11.15 7.96
N LYS A 43 1.77 -11.21 7.33
CA LYS A 43 1.54 -10.80 5.94
C LYS A 43 1.23 -9.32 5.92
N CYS A 44 2.25 -8.51 6.17
CA CYS A 44 2.16 -7.07 6.01
C CYS A 44 2.60 -6.67 4.61
N ALA A 45 1.75 -5.90 3.93
CA ALA A 45 2.11 -5.23 2.68
C ALA A 45 2.34 -3.75 2.97
N VAL A 46 3.31 -3.15 2.29
CA VAL A 46 3.62 -1.73 2.40
C VAL A 46 3.24 -1.03 1.10
N ILE A 47 2.54 0.08 1.21
CA ILE A 47 2.38 1.05 0.13
C ILE A 47 3.10 2.34 0.51
N ASN A 48 4.06 2.73 -0.31
CA ASN A 48 4.73 4.02 -0.17
C ASN A 48 3.95 5.02 -1.01
N MET A 49 3.37 6.04 -0.38
CA MET A 49 2.62 7.09 -1.03
C MET A 49 3.42 8.39 -1.13
N GLY A 50 3.15 9.16 -2.18
CA GLY A 50 3.81 10.43 -2.47
C GLY A 50 4.55 10.41 -3.81
N ALA A 51 4.43 11.48 -4.58
CA ALA A 51 4.99 11.57 -5.93
C ALA A 51 6.53 11.43 -5.95
N ASN A 52 7.19 11.84 -4.89
CA ASN A 52 8.65 11.78 -4.74
C ASN A 52 9.08 10.72 -3.71
N ASN A 53 8.16 9.86 -3.27
CA ASN A 53 8.48 8.82 -2.30
C ASN A 53 9.18 7.65 -3.01
N LYS A 54 10.49 7.52 -2.76
CA LYS A 54 11.28 6.41 -3.28
C LYS A 54 10.69 5.12 -2.69
N ALA A 55 10.38 4.17 -3.58
CA ALA A 55 9.80 2.87 -3.22
C ALA A 55 10.79 1.98 -2.47
N ASN A 56 11.26 2.43 -1.30
CA ASN A 56 12.27 1.75 -0.52
C ASN A 56 11.77 0.35 -0.13
N VAL A 57 12.66 -0.62 -0.23
CA VAL A 57 12.39 -2.00 0.20
C VAL A 57 12.60 -2.06 1.70
N PHE A 58 11.51 -2.17 2.44
CA PHE A 58 11.55 -2.23 3.89
C PHE A 58 11.73 -3.66 4.38
N LYS A 59 12.38 -3.80 5.53
CA LYS A 59 12.57 -5.08 6.19
C LYS A 59 12.06 -5.00 7.62
N LEU A 60 11.31 -6.01 8.02
CA LEU A 60 10.96 -6.25 9.41
C LEU A 60 11.88 -7.36 9.95
N GLY A 61 12.87 -6.99 10.74
CA GLY A 61 13.98 -7.90 11.08
C GLY A 61 14.72 -8.34 9.81
N ASN A 62 14.73 -9.65 9.54
CA ASN A 62 15.35 -10.22 8.34
C ASN A 62 14.38 -10.42 7.16
N THR A 63 13.08 -10.16 7.34
CA THR A 63 12.05 -10.42 6.34
C THR A 63 11.72 -9.14 5.57
N PRO A 64 11.92 -9.09 4.23
CA PRO A 64 11.49 -7.95 3.44
C PRO A 64 9.95 -7.90 3.38
N LEU A 65 9.40 -6.71 3.57
CA LEU A 65 7.98 -6.46 3.41
C LEU A 65 7.63 -6.33 1.93
N LYS A 66 6.46 -6.84 1.55
CA LYS A 66 5.97 -6.74 0.17
C LYS A 66 5.59 -5.29 -0.13
N ASN A 67 6.30 -4.64 -1.04
CA ASN A 67 5.92 -3.32 -1.54
C ASN A 67 4.81 -3.48 -2.59
N VAL A 68 3.75 -2.70 -2.48
CA VAL A 68 2.65 -2.67 -3.46
C VAL A 68 2.50 -1.26 -4.02
N GLU A 69 2.08 -1.18 -5.29
CA GLU A 69 1.80 0.10 -5.95
C GLU A 69 0.34 0.54 -5.77
N GLU A 70 -0.53 -0.45 -5.60
CA GLU A 70 -1.96 -0.28 -5.47
C GLU A 70 -2.47 -1.17 -4.33
N GLU A 71 -3.34 -0.61 -3.51
CA GLU A 71 -4.09 -1.33 -2.50
C GLU A 71 -5.58 -1.16 -2.74
N LYS A 72 -6.30 -2.28 -2.77
CA LYS A 72 -7.75 -2.30 -2.96
C LYS A 72 -8.44 -2.57 -1.62
N ASP A 73 -9.38 -1.72 -1.25
CA ASP A 73 -10.15 -1.81 -0.02
C ASP A 73 -11.63 -1.58 -0.32
N VAL A 74 -12.44 -2.63 -0.17
CA VAL A 74 -13.90 -2.68 -0.46
C VAL A 74 -14.36 -1.65 -1.49
N GLY A 75 -13.88 -1.81 -2.74
CA GLY A 75 -14.29 -0.98 -3.88
C GLY A 75 -13.47 0.31 -4.10
N VAL A 76 -12.61 0.69 -3.18
CA VAL A 76 -11.70 1.84 -3.29
C VAL A 76 -10.29 1.36 -3.64
N ILE A 77 -9.66 2.05 -4.58
CA ILE A 77 -8.29 1.85 -5.01
C ILE A 77 -7.45 2.99 -4.46
N ILE A 78 -6.46 2.63 -3.66
CA ILE A 78 -5.44 3.53 -3.13
C ILE A 78 -4.17 3.26 -3.93
N HIS A 79 -3.83 4.18 -4.82
CA HIS A 79 -2.60 4.11 -5.60
C HIS A 79 -1.50 4.94 -4.93
N ARG A 80 -0.24 4.49 -5.03
CA ARG A 80 0.97 5.15 -4.49
C ARG A 80 1.06 6.66 -4.76
N ASN A 81 0.60 7.11 -5.93
CA ASN A 81 0.66 8.52 -6.28
C ASN A 81 -0.49 9.38 -5.68
N GLY A 82 -1.42 8.78 -4.93
CA GLY A 82 -2.59 9.44 -4.35
C GLY A 82 -3.62 9.95 -5.37
N LYS A 83 -3.49 9.60 -6.66
CA LYS A 83 -4.38 10.11 -7.70
C LYS A 83 -5.65 9.26 -7.81
N VAL A 84 -6.79 9.90 -7.61
CA VAL A 84 -8.13 9.30 -7.82
C VAL A 84 -8.35 8.82 -9.25
N ALA A 85 -7.61 9.36 -10.23
CA ALA A 85 -7.69 8.95 -11.64
C ALA A 85 -7.53 7.43 -11.83
N TRP A 86 -6.76 6.75 -10.99
CA TRP A 86 -6.60 5.30 -11.05
C TRP A 86 -7.90 4.53 -10.77
N GLN A 87 -8.74 5.04 -9.89
CA GLN A 87 -10.08 4.50 -9.65
C GLN A 87 -10.91 4.53 -10.94
N CYS A 88 -10.90 5.66 -11.65
CA CYS A 88 -11.64 5.83 -12.90
C CYS A 88 -11.08 4.93 -14.01
N ILE A 89 -9.75 4.84 -14.14
CA ILE A 89 -9.09 3.96 -15.10
C ILE A 89 -9.46 2.51 -14.85
N ALA A 90 -9.46 2.06 -13.60
CA ALA A 90 -9.83 0.70 -13.23
C ALA A 90 -11.31 0.41 -13.52
N ALA A 91 -12.21 1.36 -13.20
CA ALA A 91 -13.62 1.25 -13.48
C ALA A 91 -13.91 1.17 -15.00
N ALA A 92 -13.30 2.05 -15.80
CA ALA A 92 -13.44 2.06 -17.25
C ALA A 92 -12.96 0.72 -17.86
N LYS A 93 -11.76 0.25 -17.49
CA LYS A 93 -11.25 -1.06 -17.92
C LYS A 93 -12.20 -2.21 -17.57
N SER A 94 -12.81 -2.18 -16.39
CA SER A 94 -13.77 -3.21 -15.97
C SER A 94 -15.06 -3.17 -16.80
N ALA A 95 -15.53 -1.98 -17.17
CA ALA A 95 -16.69 -1.80 -18.03
C ALA A 95 -16.41 -2.29 -19.45
N ASP A 96 -15.26 -1.89 -20.03
CA ASP A 96 -14.83 -2.30 -21.37
C ASP A 96 -14.70 -3.83 -21.49
N MET A 97 -14.12 -4.48 -20.48
CA MET A 97 -14.03 -5.95 -20.42
C MET A 97 -15.41 -6.62 -20.39
N THR A 98 -16.36 -6.03 -19.68
CA THR A 98 -17.73 -6.57 -19.62
C THR A 98 -18.44 -6.39 -20.96
N LEU A 99 -18.34 -5.20 -21.56
CA LEU A 99 -18.93 -4.91 -22.86
C LEU A 99 -18.34 -5.81 -23.97
N GLY A 100 -17.03 -6.03 -23.96
CA GLY A 100 -16.36 -6.93 -24.90
C GLY A 100 -16.78 -8.41 -24.77
N LYS A 101 -17.30 -8.83 -23.61
CA LYS A 101 -17.89 -10.16 -23.43
C LYS A 101 -19.34 -10.23 -23.92
N ILE A 102 -20.07 -9.12 -23.88
CA ILE A 102 -21.46 -9.03 -24.37
C ILE A 102 -21.51 -8.94 -25.89
N ASN A 103 -20.54 -8.24 -26.50
CA ASN A 103 -20.44 -8.07 -27.95
C ASN A 103 -19.75 -9.26 -28.66
N LYS A 104 -19.59 -10.40 -27.97
CA LYS A 104 -19.12 -11.67 -28.53
C LYS A 104 -20.27 -12.67 -28.57
#